data_AF-A0A954KBX2-F1
#
_entry.id   AF-A0A954KBX2-F1
#
_cell.length_a   1.000
_cell.length_b   1.000
_cell.length_c   1.000
_cell.angle_alpha   90.00
_cell.angle_beta   90.00
_cell.angle_gamma   90.00
#
_symmetry.space_group_name_H-M   'P 1'
#
loop_
_entity.id
_entity.type
_entity.pdbx_description
1 polymer ?
#
loop_
_entity_poly.entity_id
_entity_poly.type
_entity_poly.pdbx_seq_one_letter_code
_entity_poly.pdbx_strand_id
1 'polypeptide(L)'
;MTVLMVFSIVLFLVTAAFSVDVAYMQLVRSELRVATDAAAKAAAAELSRSQSDADAIQEAIDVANANTVAGRPLAIQASDVQIGRADLQPDGSWEFTNGMPHTAVRVTALMSDANPTGSAPLFFGRLFGLRNFTPQRVSTASYFEQEVCLVIDRSHSMCFDLTGPAWSYPPGTPTSPDEIAYPPQDSGSRWETLEDAVDLFLTIVSGVNPAPRIALVTWASDMDNSTYEYSITGVTSPAVRYEVPLAGSTYSAISNALTYRGNNVMIGATNMSAGMEAGIDVLTGPDVRPNAQVTMVLMSDGQWNKGSNPVQTANDARKEGIIIHTVSFLDAADQQDMQKIATRTGGRHYHASNRDELIAAFEDLARILPATLTD
;
A
#
# COMPACT_ATOMS: atom_id res chain seq x y z
N MET A 1 -2.54 -43.52 -53.31
CA MET A 1 -2.86 -42.08 -53.33
C MET A 1 -4.16 -41.80 -52.58
N THR A 2 -5.30 -42.38 -52.98
CA THR A 2 -6.62 -42.18 -52.31
C THR A 2 -6.67 -42.61 -50.85
N VAL A 3 -6.09 -43.77 -50.50
CA VAL A 3 -6.04 -44.26 -49.10
C VAL A 3 -5.27 -43.30 -48.18
N LEU A 4 -4.16 -42.74 -48.67
CA LEU A 4 -3.35 -41.77 -47.93
C LEU A 4 -4.13 -40.46 -47.70
N MET A 5 -4.82 -39.95 -48.73
CA MET A 5 -5.66 -38.75 -48.62
C MET A 5 -6.76 -38.91 -47.57
N VAL A 6 -7.48 -40.05 -47.59
CA VAL A 6 -8.54 -40.32 -46.62
C VAL A 6 -7.97 -40.38 -45.21
N PHE A 7 -6.84 -41.06 -45.01
CA PHE A 7 -6.17 -41.13 -43.72
C PHE A 7 -5.74 -39.74 -43.21
N SER A 8 -5.15 -38.90 -44.06
CA SER A 8 -4.73 -37.54 -43.69
C SER A 8 -5.91 -36.64 -43.31
N ILE A 9 -7.05 -36.74 -44.01
CA ILE A 9 -8.27 -35.99 -43.66
C ILE A 9 -8.80 -36.43 -42.30
N VAL A 10 -8.86 -37.74 -42.05
CA VAL A 10 -9.30 -38.27 -40.75
C VAL A 10 -8.38 -37.82 -39.63
N LEU A 11 -7.06 -37.89 -39.83
CA LEU A 11 -6.08 -37.41 -38.87
C LEU A 11 -6.25 -35.91 -38.59
N PHE A 12 -6.45 -35.10 -39.62
CA PHE A 12 -6.67 -33.66 -39.47
C PHE A 12 -7.95 -33.35 -38.67
N LEU A 13 -9.04 -34.06 -38.93
CA LEU A 13 -10.29 -33.93 -38.18
C LEU A 13 -10.13 -34.32 -36.71
N VAL A 14 -9.38 -35.41 -36.43
CA VAL A 14 -9.06 -35.84 -35.06
C VAL A 14 -8.24 -34.77 -34.34
N THR A 15 -7.21 -34.21 -35.00
CA THR A 15 -6.41 -33.13 -34.40
C THR A 15 -7.23 -31.87 -34.17
N ALA A 16 -8.10 -31.49 -35.11
CA ALA A 16 -8.97 -30.33 -34.96
C ALA A 16 -9.97 -30.50 -33.80
N ALA A 17 -10.59 -31.67 -33.70
CA ALA A 17 -11.50 -32.02 -32.61
C ALA A 17 -10.79 -31.94 -31.24
N PHE A 18 -9.57 -32.48 -31.15
CA PHE A 18 -8.74 -32.38 -29.95
C PHE A 18 -8.37 -30.93 -29.62
N SER A 19 -7.99 -30.13 -30.62
CA SER A 19 -7.66 -28.71 -30.42
C SER A 19 -8.84 -27.91 -29.87
N VAL A 20 -10.07 -28.18 -30.32
CA VAL A 20 -11.29 -27.53 -29.80
C VAL A 20 -11.49 -27.85 -28.32
N ASP A 21 -11.35 -29.11 -27.91
CA ASP A 21 -11.48 -29.48 -26.50
C ASP A 21 -10.37 -28.89 -25.63
N VAL A 22 -9.13 -28.85 -26.11
CA VAL A 22 -8.02 -28.22 -25.38
C VAL A 22 -8.25 -26.73 -25.22
N ALA A 23 -8.67 -26.03 -26.27
CA ALA A 23 -9.01 -24.61 -26.20
C ALA A 23 -10.15 -24.37 -25.19
N TYR A 24 -11.18 -25.21 -25.22
CA TYR A 24 -12.28 -25.16 -24.27
C TYR A 24 -11.83 -25.40 -22.82
N MET A 25 -10.98 -26.40 -22.56
CA MET A 25 -10.43 -26.65 -21.21
C MET A 25 -9.65 -25.44 -20.68
N GLN A 26 -8.88 -24.75 -21.54
CA GLN A 26 -8.15 -23.54 -21.13
C GLN A 26 -9.10 -22.37 -20.86
N LEU A 27 -10.15 -22.21 -21.67
CA LEU A 27 -11.19 -21.22 -21.41
C LEU A 27 -11.84 -21.46 -20.04
N VAL A 28 -12.28 -22.69 -19.76
CA VAL A 28 -12.91 -23.05 -18.47
C VAL A 28 -11.96 -22.79 -17.30
N ARG A 29 -10.66 -23.09 -17.43
CA ARG A 29 -9.66 -22.77 -16.39
C ARG A 29 -9.53 -21.27 -16.15
N SER A 30 -9.53 -20.47 -17.22
CA SER A 30 -9.44 -19.02 -17.13
C SER A 30 -10.68 -18.42 -16.48
N GLU A 31 -11.87 -18.83 -16.92
CA GLU A 31 -13.14 -18.42 -16.32
C GLU A 31 -13.24 -18.81 -14.85
N LEU A 32 -12.87 -20.05 -14.51
CA LEU A 32 -12.85 -20.54 -13.13
C LEU A 32 -11.91 -19.70 -12.26
N ARG A 33 -10.72 -19.35 -12.78
CA ARG A 33 -9.77 -18.49 -12.08
C ARG A 33 -10.36 -17.12 -11.79
N VAL A 34 -10.89 -16.45 -12.81
CA VAL A 34 -11.49 -15.11 -12.64
C VAL A 34 -12.64 -15.14 -11.65
N ALA A 35 -13.53 -16.13 -11.74
CA ALA A 35 -14.68 -16.26 -10.84
C ALA A 35 -14.25 -16.54 -9.39
N THR A 36 -13.25 -17.41 -9.17
CA THR A 36 -12.74 -17.73 -7.82
C THR A 36 -12.01 -16.53 -7.21
N ASP A 37 -11.18 -15.84 -8.00
CA ASP A 37 -10.44 -14.66 -7.54
C ASP A 37 -11.41 -13.50 -7.22
N ALA A 38 -12.47 -13.33 -8.00
CA ALA A 38 -13.52 -12.35 -7.72
C ALA A 38 -14.28 -12.67 -6.42
N ALA A 39 -14.67 -13.93 -6.22
CA ALA A 39 -15.37 -14.37 -5.01
C ALA A 39 -14.52 -14.19 -3.74
N ALA A 40 -13.24 -14.56 -3.79
CA ALA A 40 -12.32 -14.37 -2.67
C ALA A 40 -12.14 -12.88 -2.32
N LYS A 41 -11.93 -12.02 -3.33
CA LYS A 41 -11.79 -10.57 -3.12
C LYS A 41 -13.04 -9.93 -2.54
N ALA A 42 -14.21 -10.26 -3.07
CA ALA A 42 -15.47 -9.72 -2.59
C ALA A 42 -15.72 -10.11 -1.13
N ALA A 43 -15.46 -11.37 -0.77
CA ALA A 43 -15.58 -11.84 0.60
C ALA A 43 -14.57 -11.19 1.55
N ALA A 44 -13.31 -11.00 1.13
CA ALA A 44 -12.33 -10.28 1.95
C ALA A 44 -12.72 -8.81 2.16
N ALA A 45 -13.24 -8.14 1.13
CA ALA A 45 -13.77 -6.78 1.25
C ALA A 45 -14.99 -6.71 2.19
N GLU A 46 -15.90 -7.68 2.09
CA GLU A 46 -17.07 -7.76 2.97
C GLU A 46 -16.69 -8.08 4.41
N LEU A 47 -15.75 -8.99 4.62
CA LEU A 47 -15.20 -9.31 5.94
C LEU A 47 -14.60 -8.05 6.57
N SER A 48 -13.89 -7.25 5.78
CA SER A 48 -13.35 -5.98 6.24
C SER A 48 -14.41 -4.96 6.63
N ARG A 49 -15.53 -4.90 5.89
CA ARG A 49 -16.59 -3.90 6.11
C ARG A 49 -17.52 -4.28 7.25
N SER A 50 -17.94 -5.54 7.29
CA SER A 50 -18.95 -6.07 8.23
C SER A 50 -18.34 -6.64 9.50
N GLN A 51 -17.06 -7.06 9.45
CA GLN A 51 -16.40 -7.83 10.52
C GLN A 51 -17.17 -9.13 10.86
N SER A 52 -17.91 -9.67 9.89
CA SER A 52 -18.81 -10.80 10.03
C SER A 52 -18.42 -11.92 9.06
N ASP A 53 -18.00 -13.05 9.61
CA ASP A 53 -17.66 -14.24 8.82
C ASP A 53 -18.85 -14.71 7.98
N ALA A 54 -20.06 -14.61 8.52
CA ALA A 54 -21.27 -15.07 7.86
C ALA A 54 -21.58 -14.21 6.61
N ASP A 55 -21.43 -12.90 6.73
CA ASP A 55 -21.67 -11.97 5.61
C ASP A 55 -20.59 -12.13 4.53
N ALA A 56 -19.33 -12.32 4.93
CA ALA A 56 -18.22 -12.60 4.02
C ALA A 56 -18.41 -13.90 3.24
N ILE A 57 -18.84 -14.98 3.91
CA ILE A 57 -19.14 -16.26 3.25
C ILE A 57 -20.28 -16.10 2.26
N GLN A 58 -21.34 -15.37 2.62
CA GLN A 58 -22.48 -15.13 1.74
C GLN A 58 -22.08 -14.31 0.52
N GLU A 59 -21.28 -13.25 0.68
CA GLU A 59 -20.78 -12.44 -0.42
C GLU A 59 -19.91 -13.26 -1.40
N ALA A 60 -19.05 -14.15 -0.91
CA ALA A 60 -18.30 -15.08 -1.78
C ALA A 60 -19.25 -15.93 -2.64
N ILE A 61 -20.31 -16.46 -2.04
CA ILE A 61 -21.30 -17.29 -2.73
C ILE A 61 -22.05 -16.47 -3.79
N ASP A 62 -22.47 -15.25 -3.45
CA ASP A 62 -23.24 -14.38 -4.34
C ASP A 62 -22.39 -13.95 -5.54
N VAL A 63 -21.14 -13.54 -5.31
CA VAL A 63 -20.21 -13.16 -6.39
C VAL A 63 -19.79 -14.36 -7.23
N ALA A 64 -19.58 -15.54 -6.64
CA ALA A 64 -19.35 -16.75 -7.42
C ALA A 64 -20.54 -17.04 -8.35
N ASN A 65 -21.77 -17.00 -7.84
CA ASN A 65 -22.98 -17.25 -8.63
C ASN A 65 -23.21 -16.20 -9.72
N ALA A 66 -22.78 -14.95 -9.51
CA ALA A 66 -22.85 -13.91 -10.53
C ALA A 66 -21.88 -14.13 -11.70
N ASN A 67 -20.81 -14.91 -11.48
CA ASN A 67 -19.82 -15.23 -12.51
C ASN A 67 -20.16 -16.52 -13.25
N THR A 68 -19.83 -16.56 -14.54
CA THR A 68 -20.13 -17.69 -15.42
C THR A 68 -18.86 -18.48 -15.75
N VAL A 69 -18.90 -19.80 -15.60
CA VAL A 69 -17.83 -20.74 -15.97
C VAL A 69 -18.44 -21.85 -16.82
N ALA A 70 -17.86 -22.10 -18.00
CA ALA A 70 -18.39 -23.06 -18.97
C ALA A 70 -19.86 -22.78 -19.37
N GLY A 71 -20.24 -21.49 -19.40
CA GLY A 71 -21.60 -21.04 -19.73
C GLY A 71 -22.65 -21.27 -18.62
N ARG A 72 -22.24 -21.54 -17.38
CA ARG A 72 -23.13 -21.71 -16.22
C ARG A 72 -22.67 -20.88 -15.03
N PRO A 73 -23.57 -20.44 -14.13
CA PRO A 73 -23.18 -19.83 -12.86
C PRO A 73 -22.21 -20.72 -12.06
N LEU A 74 -21.16 -20.13 -11.47
CA LEU A 74 -20.29 -20.84 -10.54
C LEU A 74 -20.96 -20.91 -9.16
N ALA A 75 -21.53 -22.08 -8.85
CA ALA A 75 -22.11 -22.36 -7.56
C ALA A 75 -21.09 -23.05 -6.64
N ILE A 76 -20.72 -22.35 -5.57
CA ILE A 76 -19.91 -22.83 -4.44
C ILE A 76 -20.76 -22.91 -3.16
N GLN A 77 -20.29 -23.64 -2.16
CA GLN A 77 -20.96 -23.81 -0.86
C GLN A 77 -20.20 -23.07 0.25
N ALA A 78 -20.85 -22.88 1.39
CA ALA A 78 -20.19 -22.30 2.57
C ALA A 78 -18.95 -23.10 3.00
N SER A 79 -18.94 -24.43 2.82
CA SER A 79 -17.78 -25.29 3.11
C SER A 79 -16.59 -25.06 2.17
N ASP A 80 -16.81 -24.44 1.01
CA ASP A 80 -15.78 -24.11 0.04
C ASP A 80 -15.09 -22.77 0.37
N VAL A 81 -15.63 -22.02 1.34
CA VAL A 81 -15.10 -20.74 1.81
C VAL A 81 -14.51 -20.92 3.20
N GLN A 82 -13.24 -20.59 3.35
CA GLN A 82 -12.50 -20.65 4.61
C GLN A 82 -12.11 -19.23 5.02
N ILE A 83 -12.46 -18.86 6.24
CA ILE A 83 -12.02 -17.61 6.86
C ILE A 83 -10.82 -17.90 7.76
N GLY A 84 -9.82 -17.02 7.75
CA GLY A 84 -8.59 -17.18 8.51
C GLY A 84 -7.73 -15.93 8.40
N ARG A 85 -6.41 -16.07 8.42
CA ARG A 85 -5.45 -14.98 8.24
C ARG A 85 -4.40 -15.34 7.19
N ALA A 86 -3.69 -14.35 6.68
CA ALA A 86 -2.52 -14.57 5.83
C ALA A 86 -1.24 -14.17 6.56
N ASP A 87 -0.25 -15.05 6.54
CA ASP A 87 1.05 -14.91 7.18
C ASP A 87 2.15 -14.79 6.13
N LEU A 88 2.95 -13.73 6.20
CA LEU A 88 4.12 -13.55 5.33
C LEU A 88 5.23 -14.52 5.73
N GLN A 89 5.67 -15.33 4.79
CA GLN A 89 6.74 -16.31 4.95
C GLN A 89 8.11 -15.66 4.74
N PRO A 90 9.20 -16.26 5.27
CA PRO A 90 10.55 -15.74 5.09
C PRO A 90 11.02 -15.63 3.63
N ASP A 91 10.41 -16.37 2.71
CA ASP A 91 10.67 -16.32 1.27
C ASP A 91 9.86 -15.24 0.52
N GLY A 92 9.04 -14.47 1.25
CA GLY A 92 8.18 -13.42 0.71
C GLY A 92 6.82 -13.90 0.20
N SER A 93 6.53 -15.21 0.26
CA SER A 93 5.20 -15.75 -0.06
C SER A 93 4.21 -15.53 1.09
N TRP A 94 2.91 -15.51 0.79
CA TRP A 94 1.86 -15.44 1.81
C TRP A 94 1.22 -16.81 1.98
N GLU A 95 1.06 -17.23 3.23
CA GLU A 95 0.39 -18.48 3.58
C GLU A 95 -0.91 -18.19 4.32
N PHE A 96 -2.03 -18.72 3.83
CA PHE A 96 -3.27 -18.70 4.59
C PHE A 96 -3.21 -19.71 5.73
N THR A 97 -3.50 -19.25 6.94
CA THR A 97 -3.59 -20.07 8.15
C THR A 97 -4.97 -19.93 8.78
N ASN A 98 -5.46 -21.03 9.36
CA ASN A 98 -6.72 -21.02 10.10
C ASN A 98 -6.45 -20.49 11.51
N GLY A 99 -6.52 -19.17 11.67
CA GLY A 99 -6.17 -18.48 12.90
C GLY A 99 -6.81 -17.10 12.98
N MET A 100 -6.84 -16.57 14.19
CA MET A 100 -7.32 -15.21 14.48
C MET A 100 -6.18 -14.19 14.36
N PRO A 101 -6.52 -12.91 14.11
CA PRO A 101 -7.83 -12.41 13.69
C PRO A 101 -8.14 -12.81 12.25
N HIS A 102 -9.42 -12.83 11.90
CA HIS A 102 -9.86 -13.14 10.54
C HIS A 102 -9.58 -11.96 9.60
N THR A 103 -8.54 -12.09 8.78
CA THR A 103 -8.07 -11.07 7.82
C THR A 103 -7.98 -11.61 6.40
N ALA A 104 -8.26 -12.90 6.19
CA ALA A 104 -8.16 -13.55 4.90
C ALA A 104 -9.36 -14.47 4.64
N VAL A 105 -9.74 -14.55 3.37
CA VAL A 105 -10.74 -15.47 2.86
C VAL A 105 -10.14 -16.31 1.75
N ARG A 106 -10.18 -17.63 1.91
CA ARG A 106 -9.78 -18.61 0.90
C ARG A 106 -11.02 -19.27 0.31
N VAL A 107 -11.18 -19.17 -1.01
CA VAL A 107 -12.26 -19.81 -1.76
C VAL A 107 -11.71 -20.95 -2.60
N THR A 108 -12.35 -22.12 -2.49
CA THR A 108 -12.02 -23.32 -3.28
C THR A 108 -13.14 -23.62 -4.26
N ALA A 109 -12.97 -23.28 -5.53
CA ALA A 109 -13.93 -23.62 -6.56
C ALA A 109 -13.54 -24.95 -7.24
N LEU A 110 -14.43 -25.93 -7.19
CA LEU A 110 -14.26 -27.22 -7.87
C LEU A 110 -15.45 -27.48 -8.79
N MET A 111 -15.17 -27.70 -10.07
CA MET A 111 -16.14 -28.20 -11.04
C MET A 111 -16.08 -29.72 -11.06
N SER A 112 -17.05 -30.39 -10.43
CA SER A 112 -17.18 -31.84 -10.46
C SER A 112 -18.65 -32.23 -10.44
N ASP A 113 -18.97 -33.46 -10.86
CA ASP A 113 -20.34 -33.97 -10.82
C ASP A 113 -20.90 -34.13 -9.39
N ALA A 114 -20.04 -34.03 -8.38
CA ALA A 114 -20.43 -34.00 -6.97
C ALA A 114 -20.82 -32.59 -6.47
N ASN A 115 -20.46 -31.54 -7.23
CA ASN A 115 -20.69 -30.15 -6.84
C ASN A 115 -21.84 -29.52 -7.62
N PRO A 116 -22.50 -28.47 -7.10
CA PRO A 116 -23.69 -27.87 -7.74
C PRO A 116 -23.45 -27.33 -9.16
N THR A 117 -22.24 -26.85 -9.47
CA THR A 117 -21.86 -26.37 -10.81
C THR A 117 -21.76 -27.51 -11.85
N GLY A 118 -21.47 -28.73 -11.40
CA GLY A 118 -21.21 -29.88 -12.25
C GLY A 118 -19.83 -29.84 -12.93
N SER A 119 -19.48 -30.93 -13.63
CA SER A 119 -18.30 -30.95 -14.49
C SER A 119 -18.54 -30.26 -15.85
N ALA A 120 -17.45 -29.82 -16.50
CA ALA A 120 -17.50 -29.23 -17.82
C ALA A 120 -17.51 -30.33 -18.89
N PRO A 121 -18.59 -30.50 -19.69
CA PRO A 121 -18.64 -31.54 -20.70
C PRO A 121 -17.73 -31.19 -21.89
N LEU A 122 -16.90 -32.14 -22.32
CA LEU A 122 -16.06 -31.99 -23.51
C LEU A 122 -16.90 -32.23 -24.78
N PHE A 123 -16.57 -31.53 -25.87
CA PHE A 123 -17.27 -31.65 -27.15
C PHE A 123 -16.93 -32.96 -27.84
N PHE A 124 -15.64 -33.26 -28.00
CA PHE A 124 -15.14 -34.41 -28.74
C PHE A 124 -14.40 -35.43 -27.87
N GLY A 125 -14.11 -35.11 -26.60
CA GLY A 125 -13.42 -35.99 -25.66
C GLY A 125 -14.11 -37.34 -25.49
N ARG A 126 -15.42 -37.39 -25.74
CA ARG A 126 -16.22 -38.62 -25.77
C ARG A 126 -15.71 -39.66 -26.78
N LEU A 127 -15.13 -39.22 -27.91
CA LEU A 127 -14.49 -40.12 -28.88
C LEU A 127 -13.24 -40.81 -28.30
N PHE A 128 -12.65 -40.24 -27.25
CA PHE A 128 -11.43 -40.71 -26.59
C PHE A 128 -11.68 -41.22 -25.16
N GLY A 129 -12.94 -41.39 -24.76
CA GLY A 129 -13.31 -41.86 -23.42
C GLY A 129 -13.30 -40.80 -22.31
N LEU A 130 -12.97 -39.55 -22.62
CA LEU A 130 -12.96 -38.42 -21.68
C LEU A 130 -14.24 -37.60 -21.85
N ARG A 131 -15.26 -37.84 -21.02
CA ARG A 131 -16.56 -37.16 -21.18
C ARG A 131 -16.57 -35.75 -20.57
N ASN A 132 -15.85 -35.59 -19.46
CA ASN A 132 -15.97 -34.46 -18.57
C ASN A 132 -14.57 -33.95 -18.19
N PHE A 133 -14.49 -32.64 -17.96
CA PHE A 133 -13.33 -31.95 -17.44
C PHE A 133 -13.68 -31.36 -16.07
N THR A 134 -12.83 -31.61 -15.07
CA THR A 134 -13.09 -31.28 -13.66
C THR A 134 -11.99 -30.40 -13.06
N PRO A 135 -11.89 -29.12 -13.45
CA PRO A 135 -10.89 -28.21 -12.91
C PRO A 135 -11.20 -27.81 -11.46
N GLN A 136 -10.13 -27.55 -10.70
CA GLN A 136 -10.17 -26.95 -9.37
C GLN A 136 -9.33 -25.68 -9.34
N ARG A 137 -9.78 -24.68 -8.60
CA ARG A 137 -9.01 -23.47 -8.29
C ARG A 137 -9.16 -23.13 -6.81
N VAL A 138 -8.07 -22.70 -6.21
CA VAL A 138 -8.05 -22.06 -4.89
C VAL A 138 -7.58 -20.63 -5.12
N SER A 139 -8.23 -19.68 -4.46
CA SER A 139 -7.84 -18.27 -4.42
C SER A 139 -7.93 -17.78 -2.98
N THR A 140 -6.93 -17.03 -2.53
CA THR A 140 -6.96 -16.37 -1.23
C THR A 140 -6.98 -14.86 -1.48
N ALA A 141 -7.78 -14.15 -0.71
CA ALA A 141 -7.69 -12.70 -0.63
C ALA A 141 -7.55 -12.33 0.85
N SER A 142 -6.77 -11.29 1.12
CA SER A 142 -6.62 -10.76 2.46
C SER A 142 -6.92 -9.27 2.45
N TYR A 143 -7.43 -8.77 3.56
CA TYR A 143 -7.44 -7.35 3.86
C TYR A 143 -6.65 -7.15 5.15
N PHE A 144 -5.88 -6.07 5.20
CA PHE A 144 -5.20 -5.68 6.43
C PHE A 144 -5.74 -4.32 6.83
N GLU A 145 -6.05 -4.16 8.11
CA GLU A 145 -6.18 -2.82 8.65
C GLU A 145 -4.82 -2.16 8.56
N GLN A 146 -4.78 -0.95 8.02
CA GLN A 146 -3.53 -0.26 7.81
C GLN A 146 -3.30 0.84 8.83
N GLU A 147 -2.08 0.85 9.33
CA GLU A 147 -1.62 1.83 10.28
C GLU A 147 -0.40 2.52 9.71
N VAL A 148 -0.59 3.81 9.43
CA VAL A 148 0.38 4.61 8.72
C VAL A 148 0.95 5.65 9.67
N CYS A 149 2.26 5.80 9.70
CA CYS A 149 2.91 6.95 10.31
C CYS A 149 3.51 7.83 9.22
N LEU A 150 2.97 9.04 9.06
CA LEU A 150 3.60 10.07 8.24
C LEU A 150 4.76 10.64 9.04
N VAL A 151 5.98 10.49 8.52
CA VAL A 151 7.23 10.91 9.16
C VAL A 151 7.85 12.01 8.30
N ILE A 152 7.56 13.24 8.66
CA ILE A 152 7.73 14.42 7.80
C ILE A 152 8.90 15.29 8.28
N ASP A 153 9.83 15.58 7.37
CA ASP A 153 10.90 16.54 7.59
C ASP A 153 10.33 17.96 7.76
N ARG A 154 10.67 18.61 8.86
CA ARG A 154 10.37 20.01 9.18
C ARG A 154 11.63 20.82 9.49
N SER A 155 12.77 20.39 8.95
CA SER A 155 14.01 21.16 8.97
C SER A 155 13.83 22.49 8.26
N HIS A 156 14.73 23.44 8.53
CA HIS A 156 14.57 24.80 8.02
C HIS A 156 14.55 24.87 6.48
N SER A 157 15.13 23.89 5.77
CA SER A 157 15.06 23.84 4.31
C SER A 157 13.64 23.78 3.77
N MET A 158 12.69 23.27 4.55
CA MET A 158 11.28 23.25 4.16
C MET A 158 10.65 24.65 4.05
N CYS A 159 11.28 25.69 4.63
CA CYS A 159 10.88 27.09 4.45
C CYS A 159 11.35 27.68 3.10
N PHE A 160 12.25 27.01 2.40
CA PHE A 160 12.84 27.48 1.15
C PHE A 160 11.84 27.38 -0.01
N ASP A 161 12.16 28.05 -1.11
CA ASP A 161 11.45 27.91 -2.36
C ASP A 161 11.78 26.59 -3.09
N LEU A 162 11.10 26.38 -4.22
CA LEU A 162 11.26 25.18 -5.05
C LEU A 162 12.42 25.24 -6.05
N THR A 163 13.27 26.28 -6.02
CA THR A 163 14.33 26.45 -7.02
C THR A 163 15.49 25.46 -6.83
N GLY A 164 15.65 24.92 -5.62
CA GLY A 164 16.65 23.90 -5.28
C GLY A 164 17.86 24.39 -4.44
N PRO A 165 18.44 25.58 -4.68
CA PRO A 165 19.48 26.15 -3.83
C PRO A 165 19.11 26.26 -2.35
N ALA A 166 20.09 26.06 -1.48
CA ALA A 166 19.95 26.33 -0.05
C ALA A 166 19.82 27.84 0.20
N TRP A 167 19.01 28.21 1.19
CA TRP A 167 18.76 29.59 1.61
C TRP A 167 18.09 30.46 0.53
N SER A 168 17.39 29.84 -0.43
CA SER A 168 16.52 30.54 -1.37
C SER A 168 15.09 30.51 -0.82
N TYR A 169 14.45 31.65 -0.68
CA TYR A 169 13.13 31.77 -0.05
C TYR A 169 12.11 32.31 -1.04
N PRO A 170 10.81 31.97 -0.87
CA PRO A 170 9.77 32.48 -1.74
C PRO A 170 9.72 34.02 -1.71
N PRO A 171 9.34 34.67 -2.82
CA PRO A 171 9.23 36.12 -2.88
C PRO A 171 8.29 36.67 -1.80
N GLY A 172 8.71 37.72 -1.11
CA GLY A 172 7.95 38.30 0.00
C GLY A 172 8.40 37.83 1.39
N THR A 173 9.32 36.86 1.48
CA THR A 173 9.94 36.47 2.76
C THR A 173 10.70 37.66 3.37
N PRO A 174 10.39 38.07 4.62
CA PRO A 174 11.11 39.19 5.24
C PRO A 174 12.57 38.83 5.56
N THR A 175 13.48 39.78 5.35
CA THR A 175 14.95 39.57 5.45
C THR A 175 15.58 40.18 6.71
N SER A 176 14.78 40.74 7.62
CA SER A 176 15.27 41.39 8.84
C SER A 176 14.39 41.00 10.02
N PRO A 177 14.93 40.41 11.10
CA PRO A 177 16.36 40.31 11.41
C PRO A 177 17.15 39.29 10.56
N ASP A 178 16.48 38.24 10.08
CA ASP A 178 16.98 37.20 9.17
C ASP A 178 15.76 36.39 8.68
N GLU A 179 15.80 35.82 7.48
CA GLU A 179 14.74 34.97 6.91
C GLU A 179 14.40 33.77 7.81
N ILE A 180 15.37 33.24 8.57
CA ILE A 180 15.17 32.13 9.52
C ILE A 180 14.20 32.45 10.65
N ALA A 181 13.95 33.74 10.90
CA ALA A 181 13.03 34.22 11.93
C ALA A 181 11.56 34.05 11.57
N TYR A 182 11.26 33.61 10.35
CA TYR A 182 9.91 33.58 9.81
C TYR A 182 9.44 32.15 9.54
N PRO A 183 8.13 31.88 9.69
CA PRO A 183 7.53 30.65 9.20
C PRO A 183 7.70 30.54 7.67
N PRO A 184 7.54 29.33 7.09
CA PRO A 184 7.39 29.19 5.64
C PRO A 184 6.36 30.17 5.09
N GLN A 185 6.59 30.66 3.88
CA GLN A 185 5.55 31.38 3.16
C GLN A 185 4.39 30.44 2.82
N ASP A 186 3.17 30.99 2.88
CA ASP A 186 1.90 30.35 2.53
C ASP A 186 1.73 30.13 1.02
N SER A 187 2.75 30.49 0.23
CA SER A 187 2.81 30.18 -1.19
C SER A 187 4.26 30.02 -1.65
N GLY A 188 4.53 28.94 -2.37
CA GLY A 188 5.80 28.72 -3.06
C GLY A 188 6.92 28.19 -2.16
N SER A 189 6.64 27.94 -0.88
CA SER A 189 7.55 27.21 0.00
C SER A 189 7.43 25.70 -0.21
N ARG A 190 8.50 24.96 0.13
CA ARG A 190 8.49 23.49 0.10
C ARG A 190 7.47 22.92 1.09
N TRP A 191 7.33 23.53 2.26
CA TRP A 191 6.35 23.14 3.27
C TRP A 191 4.92 23.27 2.77
N GLU A 192 4.56 24.41 2.19
CA GLU A 192 3.22 24.61 1.63
C GLU A 192 2.90 23.61 0.51
N THR A 193 3.89 23.30 -0.33
CA THR A 193 3.71 22.27 -1.37
C THR A 193 3.49 20.88 -0.78
N LEU A 194 4.16 20.56 0.33
CA LEU A 194 3.95 19.32 1.05
C LEU A 194 2.56 19.27 1.71
N GLU A 195 2.09 20.38 2.29
CA GLU A 195 0.74 20.47 2.88
C GLU A 195 -0.33 20.08 1.86
N ASP A 196 -0.27 20.66 0.66
CA ASP A 196 -1.16 20.32 -0.45
C ASP A 196 -1.10 18.83 -0.85
N ALA A 197 0.11 18.26 -0.91
CA ALA A 197 0.30 16.86 -1.25
C ALA A 197 -0.28 15.91 -0.18
N VAL A 198 -0.07 16.23 1.10
CA VAL A 198 -0.63 15.46 2.22
C VAL A 198 -2.16 15.60 2.27
N ASP A 199 -2.72 16.78 2.03
CA ASP A 199 -4.17 16.99 2.02
C ASP A 199 -4.86 16.19 0.91
N LEU A 200 -4.26 16.10 -0.29
CA LEU A 200 -4.75 15.21 -1.34
C LEU A 200 -4.67 13.74 -0.91
N PHE A 201 -3.54 13.32 -0.33
CA PHE A 201 -3.35 11.96 0.18
C PHE A 201 -4.44 11.60 1.20
N LEU A 202 -4.68 12.46 2.19
CA LEU A 202 -5.70 12.29 3.23
C LEU A 202 -7.12 12.25 2.62
N THR A 203 -7.39 13.07 1.60
CA THR A 203 -8.65 13.05 0.87
C THR A 203 -8.89 11.70 0.19
N ILE A 204 -7.89 11.16 -0.50
CA ILE A 204 -8.00 9.87 -1.20
C ILE A 204 -8.23 8.72 -0.22
N VAL A 205 -7.40 8.63 0.83
CA VAL A 205 -7.51 7.53 1.80
C VAL A 205 -8.79 7.61 2.63
N SER A 206 -9.41 8.79 2.76
CA SER A 206 -10.74 8.93 3.36
C SER A 206 -11.87 8.32 2.56
N GLY A 207 -11.67 8.13 1.25
CA GLY A 207 -12.62 7.44 0.39
C GLY A 207 -12.50 5.90 0.42
N VAL A 208 -11.52 5.37 1.16
CA VAL A 208 -11.23 3.94 1.23
C VAL A 208 -11.95 3.31 2.42
N ASN A 209 -12.43 2.07 2.25
CA ASN A 209 -13.03 1.28 3.33
C ASN A 209 -12.36 -0.11 3.41
N PRO A 210 -11.69 -0.46 4.52
CA PRO A 210 -11.55 0.31 5.76
C PRO A 210 -10.53 1.44 5.58
N ALA A 211 -10.84 2.61 6.14
CA ALA A 211 -9.94 3.74 6.07
C ALA A 211 -8.70 3.49 6.95
N PRO A 212 -7.47 3.75 6.48
CA PRO A 212 -6.26 3.56 7.27
C PRO A 212 -6.24 4.51 8.47
N ARG A 213 -5.73 4.06 9.61
CA ARG A 213 -5.41 4.96 10.73
C ARG A 213 -4.06 5.61 10.47
N ILE A 214 -3.97 6.91 10.70
CA ILE A 214 -2.79 7.69 10.36
C ILE A 214 -2.34 8.49 11.58
N ALA A 215 -1.06 8.37 11.90
CA ALA A 215 -0.34 9.21 12.85
C ALA A 215 0.57 10.18 12.10
N LEU A 216 0.95 11.27 12.76
CA LEU A 216 1.88 12.26 12.22
C LEU A 216 3.02 12.50 13.21
N VAL A 217 4.23 12.29 12.72
CA VAL A 217 5.49 12.67 13.35
C VAL A 217 6.20 13.67 12.46
N THR A 218 6.66 14.77 13.04
CA THR A 218 7.52 15.73 12.34
C THR A 218 8.90 15.75 12.98
N TRP A 219 9.95 15.87 12.16
CA TRP A 219 11.32 15.77 12.63
C TRP A 219 12.24 16.84 12.02
N ALA A 220 13.25 17.25 12.78
CA ALA A 220 14.34 18.14 12.40
C ALA A 220 15.55 17.77 13.28
N SER A 221 16.39 18.73 13.70
CA SER A 221 17.39 18.52 14.73
C SER A 221 17.05 19.30 16.01
N ASP A 222 17.68 18.92 17.11
CA ASP A 222 17.65 19.73 18.31
C ASP A 222 18.27 21.11 18.04
N MET A 223 17.55 22.15 18.45
CA MET A 223 17.99 23.54 18.52
C MET A 223 17.67 24.05 19.92
N ASP A 224 18.72 24.34 20.68
CA ASP A 224 18.62 24.85 22.05
C ASP A 224 18.89 26.37 22.11
N ASN A 225 18.91 26.91 23.32
CA ASN A 225 19.11 28.35 23.55
C ASN A 225 20.53 28.87 23.29
N SER A 226 21.47 28.00 22.92
CA SER A 226 22.84 28.37 22.56
C SER A 226 23.05 28.56 21.06
N THR A 227 22.03 28.26 20.26
CA THR A 227 22.09 28.29 18.80
C THR A 227 21.94 29.70 18.22
N TYR A 228 22.45 29.91 17.01
CA TYR A 228 22.26 31.16 16.27
C TYR A 228 20.77 31.39 15.99
N GLU A 229 20.07 30.33 15.59
CA GLU A 229 18.64 30.30 15.35
C GLU A 229 17.86 30.80 16.56
N TYR A 230 18.18 30.33 17.77
CA TYR A 230 17.55 30.84 18.99
C TYR A 230 17.86 32.32 19.25
N SER A 231 19.09 32.78 18.97
CA SER A 231 19.47 34.18 19.20
C SER A 231 18.66 35.18 18.37
N ILE A 232 18.12 34.73 17.23
CA ILE A 232 17.30 35.54 16.33
C ILE A 232 15.80 35.30 16.57
N THR A 233 15.40 34.04 16.75
CA THR A 233 13.98 33.65 16.77
C THR A 233 13.38 33.57 18.18
N GLY A 234 14.21 33.34 19.20
CA GLY A 234 13.78 33.00 20.56
C GLY A 234 13.11 31.62 20.69
N VAL A 235 13.15 30.80 19.63
CA VAL A 235 12.46 29.51 19.55
C VAL A 235 13.46 28.36 19.66
N THR A 236 13.11 27.33 20.42
CA THR A 236 13.82 26.04 20.43
C THR A 236 13.06 25.01 19.59
N SER A 237 13.78 24.02 19.08
CA SER A 237 13.20 22.91 18.33
C SER A 237 13.73 21.60 18.90
N PRO A 238 12.89 20.63 19.28
CA PRO A 238 13.33 19.27 19.54
C PRO A 238 13.68 18.56 18.21
N ALA A 239 14.40 17.45 18.24
CA ALA A 239 14.61 16.63 17.05
C ALA A 239 13.29 16.03 16.51
N VAL A 240 12.34 15.69 17.38
CA VAL A 240 11.09 15.01 17.02
C VAL A 240 9.89 15.69 17.70
N ARG A 241 8.75 15.73 17.00
CA ARG A 241 7.44 16.02 17.58
C ARG A 241 6.44 14.95 17.16
N TYR A 242 5.73 14.40 18.14
CA TYR A 242 4.56 13.55 17.92
C TYR A 242 3.34 14.46 17.77
N GLU A 243 3.03 14.86 16.54
CA GLU A 243 1.99 15.86 16.28
C GLU A 243 0.58 15.28 16.45
N VAL A 244 0.35 14.07 15.92
CA VAL A 244 -0.94 13.39 15.97
C VAL A 244 -0.73 11.91 16.31
N PRO A 245 -1.36 11.39 17.39
CA PRO A 245 -1.25 9.98 17.76
C PRO A 245 -1.99 9.08 16.76
N LEU A 246 -1.73 7.77 16.81
CA LEU A 246 -2.40 6.81 15.94
C LEU A 246 -3.85 6.50 16.40
N ALA A 247 -4.06 6.42 17.72
CA ALA A 247 -5.38 6.17 18.30
C ALA A 247 -6.21 7.46 18.39
N GLY A 248 -7.47 7.38 17.93
CA GLY A 248 -8.43 8.48 18.03
C GLY A 248 -8.13 9.69 17.12
N SER A 249 -7.18 9.57 16.19
CA SER A 249 -6.88 10.62 15.22
C SER A 249 -7.94 10.71 14.12
N THR A 250 -8.05 11.91 13.58
CA THR A 250 -8.83 12.20 12.38
C THR A 250 -7.91 12.80 11.33
N TYR A 251 -8.24 12.66 10.05
CA TYR A 251 -7.44 13.27 8.99
C TYR A 251 -7.41 14.80 9.09
N SER A 252 -8.49 15.43 9.56
CA SER A 252 -8.49 16.86 9.86
C SER A 252 -7.48 17.25 10.94
N ALA A 253 -7.20 16.38 11.93
CA ALA A 253 -6.19 16.66 12.94
C ALA A 253 -4.78 16.69 12.33
N ILE A 254 -4.52 15.87 11.32
CA ILE A 254 -3.25 15.83 10.57
C ILE A 254 -3.08 17.11 9.77
N SER A 255 -4.06 17.48 8.94
CA SER A 255 -4.03 18.74 8.18
C SER A 255 -3.85 19.94 9.11
N ASN A 256 -4.62 20.02 10.20
CA ASN A 256 -4.50 21.09 11.18
C ASN A 256 -3.12 21.16 11.84
N ALA A 257 -2.50 20.01 12.11
CA ALA A 257 -1.16 19.95 12.69
C ALA A 257 -0.10 20.46 11.71
N LEU A 258 -0.19 20.07 10.43
CA LEU A 258 0.71 20.57 9.39
C LEU A 258 0.53 22.09 9.21
N THR A 259 -0.72 22.57 9.05
CA THR A 259 -1.02 24.00 8.98
C THR A 259 -0.49 24.76 10.20
N TYR A 260 -0.61 24.18 11.40
CA TYR A 260 -0.03 24.81 12.60
C TYR A 260 1.49 24.88 12.52
N ARG A 261 2.18 23.85 12.00
CA ARG A 261 3.63 23.91 11.75
C ARG A 261 3.97 24.99 10.72
N GLY A 262 3.25 25.05 9.60
CA GLY A 262 3.44 26.05 8.54
C GLY A 262 3.24 27.50 9.00
N ASN A 263 2.43 27.71 10.04
CA ASN A 263 2.21 29.04 10.63
C ASN A 263 3.21 29.41 11.75
N ASN A 264 4.17 28.54 12.08
CA ASN A 264 5.15 28.78 13.13
C ASN A 264 6.58 28.65 12.60
N VAL A 265 7.50 29.31 13.29
CA VAL A 265 8.93 29.24 12.96
C VAL A 265 9.40 27.79 12.97
N MET A 266 9.99 27.35 11.86
CA MET A 266 10.61 26.04 11.71
C MET A 266 12.12 26.19 11.59
N ILE A 267 12.82 25.57 12.52
CA ILE A 267 14.28 25.59 12.63
C ILE A 267 14.78 24.17 12.89
N GLY A 268 16.06 23.96 12.63
CA GLY A 268 16.67 22.65 12.76
C GLY A 268 17.27 22.17 11.46
N ALA A 269 18.26 21.30 11.59
CA ALA A 269 18.85 20.56 10.49
C ALA A 269 18.12 19.21 10.30
N THR A 270 18.67 18.32 9.49
CA THR A 270 17.97 17.12 8.99
C THR A 270 18.45 15.88 9.75
N ASN A 271 17.78 15.53 10.85
CA ASN A 271 18.03 14.30 11.63
C ASN A 271 17.03 13.19 11.26
N MET A 272 17.22 12.60 10.08
CA MET A 272 16.30 11.61 9.51
C MET A 272 16.15 10.37 10.39
N SER A 273 17.24 9.90 11.02
CA SER A 273 17.19 8.72 11.89
C SER A 273 16.26 8.92 13.09
N ALA A 274 16.26 10.11 13.71
CA ALA A 274 15.37 10.40 14.83
C ALA A 274 13.89 10.39 14.43
N GLY A 275 13.57 10.91 13.24
CA GLY A 275 12.21 10.81 12.69
C GLY A 275 11.78 9.36 12.46
N MET A 276 12.67 8.55 11.89
CA MET A 276 12.41 7.12 11.67
C MET A 276 12.26 6.34 12.98
N GLU A 277 13.11 6.58 13.97
CA GLU A 277 13.03 5.97 15.31
C GLU A 277 11.68 6.29 15.96
N ALA A 278 11.25 7.55 15.93
CA ALA A 278 9.94 7.95 16.43
C ALA A 278 8.77 7.33 15.65
N GLY A 279 8.92 7.17 14.34
CA GLY A 279 7.95 6.45 13.52
C GLY A 279 7.85 4.97 13.90
N ILE A 280 8.97 4.31 14.21
CA ILE A 280 9.01 2.94 14.73
C ILE A 280 8.31 2.87 16.09
N ASP A 281 8.60 3.81 17.00
CA ASP A 281 7.96 3.85 18.33
C ASP A 281 6.43 3.99 18.22
N VAL A 282 5.92 4.79 17.27
CA VAL A 282 4.48 4.89 17.00
C VAL A 282 3.92 3.58 16.45
N LEU A 283 4.60 2.96 15.48
CA LEU A 283 4.13 1.77 14.76
C LEU A 283 4.40 0.45 15.50
N THR A 284 5.09 0.48 16.63
CA THR A 284 5.26 -0.66 17.56
C THR A 284 4.61 -0.39 18.91
N GLY A 285 3.97 0.78 19.06
CA GLY A 285 3.36 1.23 20.29
C GLY A 285 2.09 0.44 20.66
N PRO A 286 1.60 0.59 21.90
CA PRO A 286 0.45 -0.16 22.41
C PRO A 286 -0.88 0.18 21.71
N ASP A 287 -0.94 1.30 20.99
CA ASP A 287 -2.12 1.74 20.26
C ASP A 287 -2.30 1.02 18.93
N VAL A 288 -1.25 0.35 18.43
CA VAL A 288 -1.24 -0.38 17.16
C VAL A 288 -2.21 -1.54 17.24
N ARG A 289 -3.11 -1.63 16.27
CA ARG A 289 -4.11 -2.70 16.25
C ARG A 289 -3.42 -4.04 16.01
N PRO A 290 -3.82 -5.11 16.74
CA PRO A 290 -3.24 -6.42 16.54
C PRO A 290 -3.34 -6.86 15.07
N ASN A 291 -2.20 -7.21 14.47
CA ASN A 291 -2.08 -7.72 13.09
C ASN A 291 -2.43 -6.69 12.00
N ALA A 292 -2.43 -5.39 12.33
CA ALA A 292 -2.43 -4.34 11.33
C ALA A 292 -1.14 -4.38 10.49
N GLN A 293 -1.25 -4.05 9.22
CA GLN A 293 -0.08 -3.77 8.40
C GLN A 293 0.44 -2.38 8.76
N VAL A 294 1.66 -2.31 9.29
CA VAL A 294 2.29 -1.08 9.73
C VAL A 294 3.19 -0.51 8.64
N THR A 295 2.93 0.74 8.25
CA THR A 295 3.61 1.41 7.16
C THR A 295 4.09 2.79 7.58
N MET A 296 5.32 3.13 7.21
CA MET A 296 5.86 4.48 7.38
C MET A 296 5.94 5.16 6.02
N VAL A 297 5.50 6.42 5.95
CA VAL A 297 5.78 7.31 4.82
C VAL A 297 6.80 8.33 5.30
N LEU A 298 8.05 8.16 4.89
CA LEU A 298 9.15 9.06 5.23
C LEU A 298 9.33 10.08 4.10
N MET A 299 9.30 11.36 4.41
CA MET A 299 9.50 12.43 3.43
C MET A 299 10.60 13.41 3.89
N SER A 300 11.46 13.83 2.97
CA SER A 300 12.47 14.87 3.19
C SER A 300 12.83 15.61 1.90
N ASP A 301 13.16 16.90 2.02
CA ASP A 301 13.67 17.76 0.94
C ASP A 301 15.21 17.93 0.98
N GLY A 302 15.86 17.27 1.94
CA GLY A 302 17.23 17.58 2.34
C GLY A 302 18.14 16.38 2.41
N GLN A 303 19.40 16.66 2.73
CA GLN A 303 20.41 15.65 3.04
C GLN A 303 20.46 15.50 4.55
N TRP A 304 20.30 14.28 5.04
CA TRP A 304 20.50 14.02 6.46
C TRP A 304 21.93 14.41 6.84
N ASN A 305 22.05 15.22 7.89
CA ASN A 305 23.32 15.85 8.30
C ASN A 305 23.49 15.88 9.82
N LYS A 306 22.56 15.24 10.53
CA LYS A 306 22.55 15.00 11.97
C LYS A 306 22.09 13.56 12.23
N GLY A 307 22.32 13.09 13.44
CA GLY A 307 21.89 11.77 13.87
C GLY A 307 22.79 10.64 13.39
N SER A 308 22.22 9.44 13.41
CA SER A 308 22.86 8.21 12.96
C SER A 308 22.51 7.95 11.48
N ASN A 309 23.11 6.91 10.90
CA ASN A 309 22.83 6.57 9.51
C ASN A 309 21.38 6.01 9.39
N PRO A 310 20.47 6.67 8.63
CA PRO A 310 19.06 6.26 8.55
C PRO A 310 18.85 4.90 7.86
N VAL A 311 19.79 4.47 7.01
CA VAL A 311 19.79 3.13 6.40
C VAL A 311 19.99 2.03 7.45
N GLN A 312 20.63 2.34 8.60
CA GLN A 312 20.70 1.40 9.72
C GLN A 312 19.36 1.28 10.44
N THR A 313 18.70 2.41 10.73
CA THR A 313 17.36 2.47 11.33
C THR A 313 16.31 1.72 10.48
N ALA A 314 16.43 1.75 9.15
CA ALA A 314 15.59 0.94 8.26
C ALA A 314 15.69 -0.57 8.53
N ASN A 315 16.83 -1.08 9.01
CA ASN A 315 16.95 -2.49 9.37
C ASN A 315 16.20 -2.81 10.66
N ASP A 316 16.07 -1.85 11.58
CA ASP A 316 15.31 -2.03 12.80
C ASP A 316 13.81 -1.99 12.50
N ALA A 317 13.35 -1.02 11.70
CA ALA A 317 11.97 -1.00 11.18
C ALA A 317 11.58 -2.33 10.50
N ARG A 318 12.47 -2.88 9.66
CA ARG A 318 12.25 -4.16 8.99
C ARG A 318 12.09 -5.33 9.97
N LYS A 319 12.83 -5.35 11.10
CA LYS A 319 12.70 -6.41 12.11
C LYS A 319 11.32 -6.38 12.77
N GLU A 320 10.73 -5.20 12.89
CA GLU A 320 9.39 -4.98 13.42
C GLU A 320 8.29 -5.13 12.36
N GLY A 321 8.63 -5.55 11.13
CA GLY A 321 7.67 -5.74 10.05
C GLY A 321 7.15 -4.44 9.41
N ILE A 322 7.80 -3.30 9.68
CA ILE A 322 7.42 -2.00 9.12
C ILE A 322 7.93 -1.86 7.70
N ILE A 323 7.02 -1.55 6.77
CA ILE A 323 7.34 -1.15 5.39
C ILE A 323 7.55 0.36 5.37
N ILE A 324 8.65 0.84 4.80
CA ILE A 324 8.91 2.29 4.67
C ILE A 324 8.83 2.68 3.19
N HIS A 325 7.83 3.48 2.84
CA HIS A 325 7.84 4.24 1.60
C HIS A 325 8.56 5.56 1.80
N THR A 326 9.38 5.96 0.84
CA THR A 326 10.19 7.18 0.94
C THR A 326 9.83 8.15 -0.17
N VAL A 327 9.77 9.45 0.15
CA VAL A 327 9.57 10.54 -0.80
C VAL A 327 10.71 11.55 -0.64
N SER A 328 11.57 11.65 -1.64
CA SER A 328 12.59 12.70 -1.72
C SER A 328 12.08 13.86 -2.56
N PHE A 329 12.18 15.08 -2.04
CA PHE A 329 11.70 16.28 -2.72
C PHE A 329 12.82 17.23 -3.13
N LEU A 330 12.82 17.61 -4.41
CA LEU A 330 13.87 18.33 -5.12
C LEU A 330 15.18 17.53 -5.27
N ASP A 331 15.95 17.87 -6.28
CA ASP A 331 17.16 17.13 -6.68
C ASP A 331 18.25 17.12 -5.59
N ALA A 332 18.25 18.10 -4.69
CA ALA A 332 19.23 18.24 -3.62
C ALA A 332 19.04 17.22 -2.47
N ALA A 333 17.85 16.62 -2.36
CA ALA A 333 17.55 15.63 -1.32
C ALA A 333 18.40 14.36 -1.46
N ASP A 334 18.60 13.63 -0.35
CA ASP A 334 19.34 12.37 -0.37
C ASP A 334 18.54 11.21 -0.99
N GLN A 335 18.51 11.17 -2.32
CA GLN A 335 17.78 10.15 -3.08
C GLN A 335 18.38 8.74 -2.88
N GLN A 336 19.70 8.65 -2.73
CA GLN A 336 20.37 7.35 -2.69
C GLN A 336 20.07 6.60 -1.40
N ASP A 337 20.13 7.27 -0.25
CA ASP A 337 19.80 6.62 1.02
C ASP A 337 18.28 6.42 1.16
N MET A 338 17.45 7.33 0.65
CA MET A 338 15.98 7.15 0.59
C MET A 338 15.58 5.92 -0.23
N GLN A 339 16.23 5.67 -1.37
CA GLN A 339 16.03 4.45 -2.17
C GLN A 339 16.45 3.20 -1.38
N LYS A 340 17.60 3.22 -0.70
CA LYS A 340 18.07 2.09 0.13
C LYS A 340 17.11 1.78 1.27
N ILE A 341 16.58 2.79 1.95
CA ILE A 341 15.62 2.65 3.05
C ILE A 341 14.35 1.93 2.56
N ALA A 342 13.77 2.39 1.45
CA ALA A 342 12.59 1.77 0.86
C ALA A 342 12.85 0.32 0.45
N THR A 343 13.92 0.07 -0.31
CA THR A 343 14.25 -1.30 -0.77
C THR A 343 14.50 -2.26 0.39
N ARG A 344 15.14 -1.82 1.48
CA ARG A 344 15.40 -2.67 2.66
C ARG A 344 14.13 -3.15 3.34
N THR A 345 13.10 -2.33 3.36
CA THR A 345 11.84 -2.58 4.09
C THR A 345 10.73 -3.13 3.18
N GLY A 346 11.02 -3.30 1.88
CA GLY A 346 10.04 -3.73 0.89
C GLY A 346 9.11 -2.62 0.39
N GLY A 347 9.42 -1.35 0.72
CA GLY A 347 8.67 -0.19 0.27
C GLY A 347 9.10 0.33 -1.10
N ARG A 348 8.45 1.44 -1.50
CA ARG A 348 8.71 2.16 -2.76
C ARG A 348 9.32 3.52 -2.47
N HIS A 349 10.32 3.90 -3.25
CA HIS A 349 10.89 5.25 -3.25
C HIS A 349 10.26 6.06 -4.39
N TYR A 350 9.93 7.30 -4.07
CA TYR A 350 9.44 8.32 -4.99
C TYR A 350 10.40 9.50 -4.96
N HIS A 351 10.74 10.00 -6.15
CA HIS A 351 11.44 11.25 -6.30
C HIS A 351 10.54 12.26 -6.98
N ALA A 352 10.45 13.45 -6.40
CA ALA A 352 9.68 14.57 -6.92
C ALA A 352 10.59 15.78 -7.10
N SER A 353 10.69 16.29 -8.31
CA SER A 353 11.57 17.42 -8.67
C SER A 353 10.84 18.76 -8.60
N ASN A 354 9.51 18.74 -8.44
CA ASN A 354 8.64 19.90 -8.43
C ASN A 354 7.31 19.59 -7.70
N ARG A 355 6.45 20.61 -7.58
CA ARG A 355 5.14 20.52 -6.92
C ARG A 355 4.24 19.41 -7.48
N ASP A 356 4.05 19.38 -8.80
CA ASP A 356 3.12 18.44 -9.43
C ASP A 356 3.58 17.00 -9.20
N GLU A 357 4.90 16.74 -9.27
CA GLU A 357 5.47 15.44 -8.97
C GLU A 357 5.33 15.05 -7.49
N LEU A 358 5.42 16.00 -6.56
CA LEU A 358 5.24 15.72 -5.13
C LEU A 358 3.78 15.34 -4.85
N ILE A 359 2.83 16.08 -5.41
CA ILE A 359 1.40 15.78 -5.33
C ILE A 359 1.12 14.41 -5.94
N ALA A 360 1.69 14.10 -7.12
CA ALA A 360 1.52 12.81 -7.78
C ALA A 360 2.12 11.64 -6.97
N ALA A 361 3.25 11.86 -6.30
CA ALA A 361 3.86 10.84 -5.43
C ALA A 361 2.95 10.49 -4.24
N PHE A 362 2.37 11.50 -3.58
CA PHE A 362 1.41 11.30 -2.50
C PHE A 362 0.09 10.71 -3.00
N GLU A 363 -0.35 11.04 -4.21
CA GLU A 363 -1.50 10.38 -4.84
C GLU A 363 -1.25 8.87 -5.07
N ASP A 364 -0.09 8.47 -5.64
CA ASP A 364 0.22 7.03 -5.84
C ASP A 364 0.33 6.31 -4.49
N LEU A 365 0.97 6.92 -3.49
CA LEU A 365 1.01 6.41 -2.12
C LEU A 365 -0.39 6.14 -1.56
N ALA A 366 -1.31 7.09 -1.71
CA ALA A 366 -2.68 6.93 -1.22
C ALA A 366 -3.42 5.76 -1.87
N ARG A 367 -3.08 5.43 -3.13
CA ARG A 367 -3.73 4.35 -3.90
C ARG A 367 -3.15 2.97 -3.59
N ILE A 368 -1.86 2.87 -3.27
CA ILE A 368 -1.23 1.57 -3.00
C ILE A 368 -1.40 1.09 -1.57
N LEU A 369 -1.56 2.00 -0.62
CA LEU A 369 -1.72 1.64 0.79
C LEU A 369 -2.95 0.71 0.95
N PRO A 370 -4.18 1.05 0.51
CA PRO A 370 -5.38 0.23 0.72
C PRO A 370 -5.40 -1.23 0.21
N ALA A 371 -4.54 -1.64 -0.73
CA ALA A 371 -4.74 -2.86 -1.48
C ALA A 371 -3.50 -3.77 -1.48
N THR A 372 -3.57 -4.87 -0.72
CA THR A 372 -2.56 -5.94 -0.80
C THR A 372 -3.23 -7.25 -1.20
N LEU A 373 -3.02 -7.68 -2.44
CA LEU A 373 -3.38 -9.02 -2.91
C LEU A 373 -2.29 -10.01 -2.49
N THR A 374 -2.70 -11.08 -1.81
CA THR A 374 -1.86 -12.19 -1.39
C THR A 374 -2.30 -13.41 -2.20
N ASP A 375 -1.52 -13.73 -3.25
CA ASP A 375 -1.86 -14.73 -4.29
C ASP A 375 -2.24 -16.13 -3.76
#